data_AF-A0A8B6F0B4-F1
#
_entry.id   AF-A0A8B6F0B4-F1
#
_cell.length_a   1.000
_cell.length_b   1.000
_cell.length_c   1.000
_cell.angle_alpha   90.00
_cell.angle_beta   90.00
_cell.angle_gamma   90.00
#
_symmetry.space_group_name_H-M   'P 1'
#
loop_
_entity.id
_entity.type
_entity.pdbx_description
1 polymer ?
#
loop_
_entity_poly.entity_id
_entity_poly.type
_entity_poly.pdbx_seq_one_letter_code
_entity_poly.pdbx_strand_id
1 'polypeptide(L)'
;CPVFLPKPEVYEKLEPLSQKEKEFLCDNLFLSLNWFREVINGFATQTDPEMKAKVISRLHNITDLQRSLEKCLNVQPSYSPPPAHFDWYEAPKTVIQNTVTTTEGKKKKTKKASKKKADSNETTRVDDSDESSKDSTHIEKDSQNTQIAENKEGNSTSKSGISLQNYRPFFREINMEVFTILNTGMITIADLDTEQNTKATTELSIQPPQLEFLLEDLACKLSHSLIASASKKKTFLKQKTDKNIGFSHIDQLTPKEVATKAVKLLPALCSHLEAASGFFQADSLNIND
;
A
#
# COMPACT_ATOMS: atom_id res chain seq x y z
N CYS A 1 2.24 -26.53 -3.58
CA CYS A 1 1.17 -27.16 -2.78
C CYS A 1 -0.18 -26.50 -3.06
N PRO A 2 -1.28 -27.24 -3.01
CA PRO A 2 -2.64 -26.68 -2.91
C PRO A 2 -2.85 -26.02 -1.54
N VAL A 3 -3.91 -25.23 -1.41
CA VAL A 3 -4.45 -24.70 -0.15
C VAL A 3 -5.95 -24.96 -0.18
N PHE A 4 -6.50 -25.56 0.87
CA PHE A 4 -7.93 -25.80 0.97
C PHE A 4 -8.63 -24.56 1.52
N LEU A 5 -9.41 -23.90 0.67
CA LEU A 5 -10.17 -22.70 1.01
C LEU A 5 -11.68 -22.98 0.89
N PRO A 6 -12.52 -22.20 1.61
CA PRO A 6 -13.93 -22.08 1.31
C PRO A 6 -14.18 -21.80 -0.18
N LYS A 7 -15.26 -22.36 -0.73
CA LYS A 7 -15.62 -22.16 -2.14
C LYS A 7 -15.98 -20.70 -2.42
N PRO A 8 -15.77 -20.19 -3.66
CA PRO A 8 -16.16 -18.83 -4.06
C PRO A 8 -17.59 -18.46 -3.65
N GLU A 9 -18.56 -19.36 -3.82
CA GLU A 9 -19.98 -19.14 -3.50
C GLU A 9 -20.25 -18.80 -2.02
N VAL A 10 -19.33 -19.10 -1.10
CA VAL A 10 -19.43 -18.75 0.33
C VAL A 10 -19.16 -17.26 0.54
N TYR A 11 -18.20 -16.69 -0.20
CA TYR A 11 -17.84 -15.27 -0.13
C TYR A 11 -18.88 -14.35 -0.79
N GLU A 12 -19.80 -14.91 -1.59
CA GLU A 12 -20.96 -14.21 -2.16
C GLU A 12 -22.21 -14.24 -1.26
N LYS A 13 -22.18 -14.97 -0.13
CA LYS A 13 -23.35 -15.23 0.75
C LYS A 13 -22.97 -15.08 2.22
N LEU A 14 -22.36 -13.95 2.55
CA LEU A 14 -21.78 -13.68 3.87
C LEU A 14 -22.83 -13.30 4.90
N GLU A 15 -23.87 -12.56 4.51
CA GLU A 15 -24.91 -12.01 5.38
C GLU A 15 -25.52 -13.02 6.36
N PRO A 16 -26.00 -14.22 5.95
CA PRO A 16 -26.64 -15.18 6.85
C PRO A 16 -25.68 -15.90 7.81
N LEU A 17 -24.36 -15.80 7.61
CA LEU A 17 -23.38 -16.48 8.46
C LEU A 17 -23.31 -15.84 9.86
N SER A 18 -22.97 -16.64 10.87
CA SER A 18 -22.71 -16.12 12.22
C SER A 18 -21.44 -15.27 12.26
N GLN A 19 -21.31 -14.46 13.31
CA GLN A 19 -20.14 -13.60 13.54
C GLN A 19 -18.82 -14.41 13.53
N LYS A 20 -18.81 -15.61 14.13
CA LYS A 20 -17.63 -16.48 14.18
C LYS A 20 -17.25 -17.07 12.83
N GLU A 21 -18.23 -17.34 11.97
CA GLU A 21 -17.98 -17.82 10.61
C GLU A 21 -17.42 -16.70 9.74
N LYS A 22 -17.91 -15.46 9.88
CA LYS A 22 -17.36 -14.27 9.20
C LYS A 22 -15.91 -14.00 9.64
N GLU A 23 -15.64 -14.06 10.94
CA GLU A 23 -14.28 -13.95 11.51
C GLU A 23 -13.35 -15.04 10.94
N PHE A 24 -13.78 -16.30 10.95
CA PHE A 24 -13.04 -17.42 10.37
C PHE A 24 -12.76 -17.25 8.87
N LEU A 25 -13.72 -16.75 8.09
CA LEU A 25 -13.51 -16.48 6.65
C LEU A 25 -12.45 -15.38 6.44
N CYS A 26 -12.49 -14.31 7.23
CA CYS A 26 -11.47 -13.26 7.21
C CYS A 26 -10.09 -13.80 7.61
N ASP A 27 -9.99 -14.60 8.68
CA ASP A 27 -8.73 -15.21 9.12
C ASP A 27 -8.10 -16.07 8.01
N ASN A 28 -8.90 -16.95 7.40
CA ASN A 28 -8.42 -17.83 6.32
C ASN A 28 -7.95 -17.04 5.09
N LEU A 29 -8.61 -15.94 4.75
CA LEU A 29 -8.20 -15.05 3.66
C LEU A 29 -6.90 -14.32 3.97
N PHE A 30 -6.77 -13.71 5.16
CA PHE A 30 -5.52 -13.05 5.57
C PHE A 30 -4.35 -14.03 5.65
N LEU A 31 -4.54 -15.22 6.23
CA LEU A 31 -3.49 -16.25 6.32
C LEU A 31 -3.08 -16.73 4.92
N SER A 32 -4.03 -16.98 4.02
CA SER A 32 -3.75 -17.47 2.66
C SER A 32 -3.12 -16.41 1.75
N LEU A 33 -3.55 -15.15 1.87
CA LEU A 33 -2.88 -14.02 1.21
C LEU A 33 -1.43 -13.89 1.69
N ASN A 34 -1.19 -13.94 3.00
CA ASN A 34 0.16 -13.86 3.56
C ASN A 34 1.04 -15.04 3.16
N TRP A 35 0.48 -16.25 3.08
CA TRP A 35 1.16 -17.43 2.54
C TRP A 35 1.52 -17.26 1.06
N PHE A 36 0.58 -16.85 0.20
CA PHE A 36 0.87 -16.66 -1.23
C PHE A 36 1.86 -15.51 -1.48
N ARG A 37 1.82 -14.44 -0.68
CA ARG A 37 2.82 -13.35 -0.72
C ARG A 37 4.23 -13.87 -0.38
N GLU A 38 4.37 -14.78 0.58
CA GLU A 38 5.65 -15.45 0.86
C GLU A 38 6.06 -16.43 -0.26
N VAL A 39 5.12 -17.16 -0.86
CA VAL A 39 5.42 -18.05 -2.00
C VAL A 39 5.98 -17.25 -3.19
N ILE A 40 5.41 -16.09 -3.53
CA ILE A 40 5.99 -15.27 -4.61
C ILE A 40 7.32 -14.62 -4.21
N ASN A 41 7.50 -14.21 -2.93
CA ASN A 41 8.80 -13.76 -2.41
C ASN A 41 9.91 -14.83 -2.60
N GLY A 42 9.60 -16.09 -2.33
CA GLY A 42 10.58 -17.20 -2.42
C GLY A 42 10.88 -17.68 -3.84
N PHE A 43 9.95 -17.53 -4.79
CA PHE A 43 10.06 -18.16 -6.11
C PHE A 43 10.06 -17.20 -7.32
N ALA A 44 9.84 -15.88 -7.16
CA ALA A 44 9.81 -14.96 -8.29
C ALA A 44 11.11 -14.86 -9.10
N THR A 45 12.26 -15.18 -8.50
CA THR A 45 13.57 -15.17 -9.18
C THR A 45 13.86 -16.42 -10.01
N GLN A 46 12.98 -17.43 -9.99
CA GLN A 46 13.20 -18.67 -10.74
C GLN A 46 13.10 -18.42 -12.26
N THR A 47 14.07 -18.95 -13.00
CA THR A 47 14.16 -18.77 -14.45
C THR A 47 13.33 -19.78 -15.24
N ASP A 48 13.07 -20.95 -14.66
CA ASP A 48 12.32 -22.05 -15.23
C ASP A 48 10.87 -21.67 -15.62
N PRO A 49 10.37 -22.02 -16.82
CA PRO A 49 9.01 -21.66 -17.26
C PRO A 49 7.89 -22.24 -16.40
N GLU A 50 8.02 -23.46 -15.88
CA GLU A 50 7.00 -24.10 -15.05
C GLU A 50 6.90 -23.40 -13.68
N MET A 51 8.03 -23.01 -13.11
CA MET A 51 8.11 -22.20 -11.89
C MET A 51 7.58 -20.78 -12.11
N LYS A 52 7.87 -20.13 -13.24
CA LYS A 52 7.28 -18.83 -13.58
C LYS A 52 5.75 -18.92 -13.74
N ALA A 53 5.24 -19.96 -14.40
CA ALA A 53 3.81 -20.23 -14.48
C ALA A 53 3.17 -20.39 -13.08
N LYS A 54 3.79 -21.18 -12.19
CA LYS A 54 3.35 -21.33 -10.79
C LYS A 54 3.35 -20.00 -10.03
N VAL A 55 4.34 -19.14 -10.26
CA VAL A 55 4.43 -17.79 -9.64
C VAL A 55 3.33 -16.86 -10.17
N ILE A 56 3.11 -16.77 -11.49
CA ILE A 56 2.03 -15.95 -12.06
C ILE A 56 0.66 -16.47 -11.58
N SER A 57 0.46 -17.80 -11.55
CA SER A 57 -0.76 -18.40 -11.00
C SER A 57 -0.98 -17.97 -9.55
N ARG A 58 0.06 -17.95 -8.71
CA ARG A 58 -0.03 -17.47 -7.32
C ARG A 58 -0.29 -15.96 -7.23
N LEU A 59 0.18 -15.15 -8.19
CA LEU A 59 -0.14 -13.73 -8.29
C LEU A 59 -1.62 -13.49 -8.66
N HIS A 60 -2.20 -14.26 -9.59
CA HIS A 60 -3.64 -14.27 -9.86
C HIS A 60 -4.44 -14.57 -8.58
N ASN A 61 -4.12 -15.70 -7.92
CA ASN A 61 -4.74 -16.12 -6.66
C ASN A 61 -4.71 -15.00 -5.60
N ILE A 62 -3.62 -14.23 -5.48
CA ILE A 62 -3.55 -13.09 -4.55
C ILE A 62 -4.62 -12.05 -4.88
N THR A 63 -4.73 -11.62 -6.14
CA THR A 63 -5.71 -10.61 -6.55
C THR A 63 -7.16 -11.10 -6.44
N ASP A 64 -7.42 -12.39 -6.64
CA ASP A 64 -8.74 -12.99 -6.44
C ASP A 64 -9.12 -13.03 -4.96
N LEU A 65 -8.20 -13.44 -4.09
CA LEU A 65 -8.43 -13.44 -2.63
C LEU A 65 -8.50 -12.04 -2.03
N GLN A 66 -7.85 -11.03 -2.62
CA GLN A 66 -8.06 -9.62 -2.24
C GLN A 66 -9.50 -9.17 -2.50
N ARG A 67 -10.04 -9.44 -3.70
CA ARG A 67 -11.44 -9.15 -4.03
C ARG A 67 -12.43 -9.89 -3.10
N SER A 68 -12.15 -11.14 -2.75
CA SER A 68 -12.94 -11.89 -1.76
C SER A 68 -12.84 -11.28 -0.35
N LEU A 69 -11.65 -10.80 0.04
CA LEU A 69 -11.42 -10.17 1.34
C LEU A 69 -12.11 -8.82 1.47
N GLU A 70 -12.14 -8.02 0.41
CA GLU A 70 -12.90 -6.76 0.37
C GLU A 70 -14.39 -7.02 0.62
N LYS A 71 -14.98 -8.08 0.03
CA LYS A 71 -16.38 -8.47 0.33
C LYS A 71 -16.56 -8.81 1.81
N CYS A 72 -15.68 -9.64 2.38
CA CYS A 72 -15.72 -10.00 3.80
C CYS A 72 -15.60 -8.79 4.74
N LEU A 73 -14.64 -7.90 4.49
CA LEU A 73 -14.41 -6.69 5.29
C LEU A 73 -15.59 -5.72 5.19
N ASN A 74 -16.18 -5.52 4.01
CA ASN A 74 -17.35 -4.65 3.86
C ASN A 74 -18.58 -5.16 4.64
N VAL A 75 -18.68 -6.47 4.91
CA VAL A 75 -19.69 -7.06 5.80
C VAL A 75 -19.27 -7.01 7.28
N GLN A 76 -17.97 -6.97 7.59
CA GLN A 76 -17.43 -6.91 8.95
C GLN A 76 -16.37 -5.79 9.13
N PRO A 77 -16.78 -4.51 9.13
CA PRO A 77 -15.86 -3.35 9.24
C PRO A 77 -15.08 -3.29 10.58
N SER A 78 -15.54 -4.01 11.61
CA SER A 78 -14.89 -4.12 12.92
C SER A 78 -13.87 -5.26 13.03
N TYR A 79 -13.62 -6.02 11.94
CA TYR A 79 -12.65 -7.12 11.96
C TYR A 79 -11.21 -6.61 12.12
N SER A 80 -10.49 -7.19 13.07
CA SER A 80 -9.06 -6.98 13.31
C SER A 80 -8.29 -8.25 12.94
N PRO A 81 -7.41 -8.23 11.92
CA PRO A 81 -6.69 -9.43 11.48
C PRO A 81 -5.60 -9.89 12.47
N PRO A 82 -5.17 -11.16 12.39
CA PRO A 82 -3.96 -11.62 13.05
C PRO A 82 -2.71 -10.92 12.47
N PRO A 83 -1.68 -10.63 13.28
CA PRO A 83 -0.45 -9.99 12.81
C PRO A 83 0.38 -10.94 11.92
N ALA A 84 0.79 -10.47 10.74
CA ALA A 84 1.59 -11.22 9.77
C ALA A 84 3.11 -11.00 9.87
N HIS A 85 3.54 -10.05 10.70
CA HIS A 85 4.93 -9.63 10.90
C HIS A 85 5.39 -9.91 12.34
N PHE A 86 6.62 -10.38 12.51
CA PHE A 86 7.21 -10.66 13.83
C PHE A 86 7.86 -9.43 14.49
N ASP A 87 8.02 -8.31 13.77
CA ASP A 87 8.61 -7.05 14.26
C ASP A 87 7.75 -6.30 15.32
N TRP A 88 6.67 -6.92 15.81
CA TRP A 88 5.67 -6.31 16.67
C TRP A 88 6.02 -6.43 18.16
N TYR A 89 6.05 -5.28 18.84
CA TYR A 89 5.99 -5.18 20.30
C TYR A 89 4.64 -4.60 20.77
N GLU A 90 3.93 -3.92 19.87
CA GLU A 90 2.53 -3.49 20.01
C GLU A 90 1.80 -3.85 18.71
N ALA A 91 0.57 -4.37 18.81
CA ALA A 91 -0.15 -4.89 17.65
C ALA A 91 -0.57 -3.74 16.71
N PRO A 92 -0.48 -3.91 15.38
CA PRO A 92 -1.03 -2.94 14.45
C PRO A 92 -2.52 -2.72 14.73
N LYS A 93 -2.95 -1.46 14.74
CA LYS A 93 -4.37 -1.11 14.89
C LYS A 93 -4.94 -0.79 13.52
N THR A 94 -5.99 -1.49 13.12
CA THR A 94 -6.79 -1.14 11.94
C THR A 94 -7.30 0.29 12.08
N VAL A 95 -6.92 1.17 11.16
CA VAL A 95 -7.44 2.55 11.12
C VAL A 95 -8.83 2.49 10.48
N ILE A 96 -9.82 2.05 11.27
CA ILE A 96 -11.23 2.11 10.89
C ILE A 96 -11.59 3.60 10.79
N GLN A 97 -11.82 4.08 9.56
CA GLN A 97 -12.35 5.42 9.33
C GLN A 97 -13.82 5.44 9.75
N ASN A 98 -14.06 5.64 11.04
CA ASN A 98 -15.41 5.84 11.58
C ASN A 98 -16.06 7.04 10.86
N THR A 99 -17.12 6.79 10.11
CA THR A 99 -17.95 7.84 9.52
C THR A 99 -18.50 8.72 10.64
N VAL A 100 -18.05 9.97 10.69
CA VAL A 100 -18.34 10.86 11.83
C VAL A 100 -19.82 11.25 11.82
N THR A 101 -20.61 10.60 12.66
CA THR A 101 -21.97 11.02 13.00
C THR A 101 -21.90 12.31 13.82
N THR A 102 -22.13 13.45 13.16
CA THR A 102 -22.05 14.78 13.77
C THR A 102 -23.14 14.97 14.83
N THR A 103 -22.79 14.76 16.10
CA THR A 103 -23.63 15.09 17.25
C THR A 103 -23.20 16.43 17.86
N GLU A 104 -24.15 17.34 18.06
CA GLU A 104 -23.85 18.76 18.27
C GLU A 104 -23.33 19.10 19.68
N GLY A 105 -22.07 19.52 19.77
CA GLY A 105 -21.43 19.93 21.03
C GLY A 105 -21.89 21.31 21.53
N LYS A 106 -22.94 21.36 22.36
CA LYS A 106 -23.39 22.59 23.07
C LYS A 106 -22.29 23.17 24.00
N LYS A 107 -21.56 24.18 23.53
CA LYS A 107 -20.57 24.94 24.32
C LYS A 107 -21.23 25.76 25.43
N LYS A 108 -21.00 25.39 26.70
CA LYS A 108 -21.37 26.19 27.88
C LYS A 108 -20.21 27.15 28.23
N LYS A 109 -20.48 28.46 28.36
CA LYS A 109 -19.49 29.49 28.77
C LYS A 109 -19.50 29.70 30.28
N THR A 110 -18.31 29.95 30.87
CA THR A 110 -18.16 30.51 32.22
C THR A 110 -17.13 31.65 32.20
N LYS A 111 -17.34 32.72 32.98
CA LYS A 111 -16.48 33.92 33.05
C LYS A 111 -15.98 34.18 34.48
N LYS A 112 -14.71 34.59 34.63
CA LYS A 112 -14.11 35.64 35.50
C LYS A 112 -12.59 35.37 35.60
N ALA A 113 -11.63 36.29 35.36
CA ALA A 113 -11.38 37.65 35.88
C ALA A 113 -10.66 37.67 37.25
N SER A 114 -9.68 38.56 37.55
CA SER A 114 -8.85 39.47 36.73
C SER A 114 -7.87 40.30 37.60
N LYS A 115 -6.63 40.60 37.13
CA LYS A 115 -5.70 41.68 37.60
C LYS A 115 -5.23 41.58 39.08
N LYS A 116 -3.95 41.79 39.44
CA LYS A 116 -3.12 43.01 39.24
C LYS A 116 -1.63 42.74 39.55
N LYS A 117 -0.78 43.63 39.00
CA LYS A 117 0.51 44.21 39.46
C LYS A 117 1.19 43.73 40.76
N ALA A 118 2.52 43.85 40.96
CA ALA A 118 3.73 44.10 40.13
C ALA A 118 4.92 44.34 41.15
N ASP A 119 6.01 45.12 41.01
CA ASP A 119 6.71 46.02 40.05
C ASP A 119 8.23 46.06 40.52
N SER A 120 9.24 46.36 39.66
CA SER A 120 10.57 47.01 39.97
C SER A 120 11.94 46.26 39.78
N ASN A 121 12.95 47.02 39.25
CA ASN A 121 14.45 47.04 39.40
C ASN A 121 15.29 45.73 39.60
N GLU A 122 16.56 45.54 39.20
CA GLU A 122 17.64 46.19 38.37
C GLU A 122 18.85 45.17 38.38
N THR A 123 20.17 45.28 38.10
CA THR A 123 21.18 46.30 37.69
C THR A 123 22.43 45.61 37.08
N THR A 124 22.95 46.06 35.91
CA THR A 124 24.33 45.82 35.37
C THR A 124 24.77 44.35 35.04
N ARG A 125 25.85 44.02 34.29
CA ARG A 125 27.01 44.76 33.69
C ARG A 125 27.67 43.92 32.55
N VAL A 126 28.29 44.57 31.54
CA VAL A 126 29.34 44.11 30.55
C VAL A 126 29.26 42.68 29.94
N ASP A 127 29.59 42.45 28.67
CA ASP A 127 30.80 42.91 27.94
C ASP A 127 30.57 43.12 26.42
N ASP A 128 31.51 43.80 25.76
CA ASP A 128 31.48 44.17 24.33
C ASP A 128 32.41 43.29 23.47
N SER A 129 32.03 43.05 22.20
CA SER A 129 32.97 42.75 21.10
C SER A 129 32.29 42.85 19.72
N ASP A 130 32.86 43.71 18.87
CA ASP A 130 32.66 43.81 17.43
C ASP A 130 33.09 42.50 16.69
N GLU A 131 32.83 42.28 15.39
CA GLU A 131 32.67 43.24 14.30
C GLU A 131 31.69 42.78 13.18
N SER A 132 31.32 43.73 12.31
CA SER A 132 30.57 43.51 11.07
C SER A 132 31.38 42.70 10.03
N SER A 133 30.79 42.02 9.03
CA SER A 133 30.10 42.69 7.92
C SER A 133 29.08 41.83 7.17
N LYS A 134 27.90 42.43 6.97
CA LYS A 134 27.00 42.38 5.81
C LYS A 134 27.39 41.46 4.64
N ASP A 135 26.45 40.63 4.20
CA ASP A 135 25.66 40.96 3.02
C ASP A 135 24.18 40.56 3.21
N SER A 136 23.28 41.07 2.38
CA SER A 136 21.83 41.05 2.58
C SER A 136 21.06 40.44 1.41
N THR A 137 20.19 39.48 1.68
CA THR A 137 19.05 39.18 0.78
C THR A 137 17.82 38.80 1.60
N HIS A 138 16.93 39.78 1.79
CA HIS A 138 15.65 39.60 2.48
C HIS A 138 14.61 39.10 1.48
N ILE A 139 14.18 37.84 1.62
CA ILE A 139 12.95 37.33 1.01
C ILE A 139 12.09 36.75 2.13
N GLU A 140 10.82 37.14 2.13
CA GLU A 140 9.93 37.03 3.28
C GLU A 140 9.33 35.63 3.42
N LYS A 141 9.12 35.21 4.67
CA LYS A 141 8.47 33.93 5.00
C LYS A 141 6.95 34.10 5.01
N ASP A 142 6.33 34.08 3.84
CA ASP A 142 4.86 34.05 3.76
C ASP A 142 4.36 32.60 3.61
N SER A 143 3.96 32.02 4.74
CA SER A 143 3.53 30.61 4.87
C SER A 143 2.10 30.42 4.33
N GLN A 144 1.90 30.55 3.03
CA GLN A 144 0.58 30.37 2.42
C GLN A 144 0.20 28.89 2.29
N ASN A 145 -0.85 28.53 3.01
CA ASN A 145 -1.39 27.18 3.16
C ASN A 145 -2.20 26.76 1.91
N THR A 146 -1.56 26.09 0.95
CA THR A 146 -2.21 25.61 -0.28
C THR A 146 -3.20 24.48 0.00
N GLN A 147 -4.45 24.85 0.26
CA GLN A 147 -5.59 23.94 0.28
C GLN A 147 -5.94 23.56 -1.16
N ILE A 148 -5.76 22.30 -1.53
CA ILE A 148 -6.28 21.78 -2.81
C ILE A 148 -7.79 21.58 -2.66
N ALA A 149 -8.57 22.25 -3.50
CA ALA A 149 -10.02 22.29 -3.39
C ALA A 149 -10.69 20.99 -3.84
N GLU A 150 -11.74 20.58 -3.14
CA GLU A 150 -12.65 19.52 -3.58
C GLU A 150 -13.56 20.03 -4.70
N ASN A 151 -13.31 19.65 -5.96
CA ASN A 151 -14.31 19.77 -7.01
C ASN A 151 -15.37 18.67 -6.84
N LYS A 152 -16.49 19.01 -6.18
CA LYS A 152 -17.69 18.18 -6.13
C LYS A 152 -18.68 18.59 -7.22
N GLU A 153 -18.67 17.87 -8.34
CA GLU A 153 -19.85 17.71 -9.19
C GLU A 153 -20.04 16.23 -9.51
N GLY A 154 -21.30 15.79 -9.57
CA GLY A 154 -21.65 14.43 -9.18
C GLY A 154 -22.06 13.49 -10.31
N ASN A 155 -21.74 12.21 -10.14
CA ASN A 155 -22.65 11.14 -10.50
C ASN A 155 -22.77 10.14 -9.33
N SER A 156 -23.87 9.41 -9.28
CA SER A 156 -24.33 8.70 -8.09
C SER A 156 -23.69 7.31 -7.86
N THR A 157 -23.86 6.77 -6.65
CA THR A 157 -23.57 5.38 -6.21
C THR A 157 -22.14 4.98 -5.83
N SER A 158 -21.32 5.91 -5.31
CA SER A 158 -20.13 5.52 -4.52
C SER A 158 -20.52 4.87 -3.18
N LYS A 159 -20.66 3.53 -3.15
CA LYS A 159 -20.56 2.78 -1.90
C LYS A 159 -19.17 3.06 -1.30
N SER A 160 -19.11 3.50 -0.04
CA SER A 160 -17.86 3.77 0.68
C SER A 160 -17.16 2.46 1.06
N GLY A 161 -16.57 1.78 0.07
CA GLY A 161 -15.87 0.52 0.23
C GLY A 161 -14.60 0.63 1.08
N ILE A 162 -14.31 -0.41 1.84
CA ILE A 162 -13.10 -0.49 2.66
C ILE A 162 -11.87 -0.72 1.77
N SER A 163 -10.95 0.25 1.76
CA SER A 163 -9.66 0.10 1.09
C SER A 163 -8.72 -0.84 1.86
N LEU A 164 -8.13 -1.81 1.15
CA LEU A 164 -7.10 -2.71 1.69
C LEU A 164 -5.81 -2.01 2.12
N GLN A 165 -5.56 -0.74 1.73
CA GLN A 165 -4.40 0.00 2.22
C GLN A 165 -4.44 0.24 3.74
N ASN A 166 -5.65 0.35 4.32
CA ASN A 166 -5.82 0.40 5.78
C ASN A 166 -5.38 -0.90 6.48
N TYR A 167 -5.26 -1.99 5.72
CA TYR A 167 -4.85 -3.33 6.17
C TYR A 167 -3.42 -3.69 5.73
N ARG A 168 -2.68 -2.79 5.08
CA ARG A 168 -1.24 -2.96 4.74
C ARG A 168 -0.38 -3.48 5.91
N PRO A 169 -0.58 -3.06 7.18
CA PRO A 169 0.14 -3.62 8.34
C PRO A 169 -0.06 -5.11 8.61
N PHE A 170 -1.13 -5.72 8.08
CA PHE A 170 -1.48 -7.14 8.26
C PHE A 170 -1.12 -7.98 7.02
N PHE A 171 -0.49 -7.36 6.02
CA PHE A 171 0.07 -8.04 4.85
C PHE A 171 1.60 -8.06 4.90
N ARG A 172 2.15 -9.25 4.69
CA ARG A 172 3.58 -9.53 4.56
C ARG A 172 4.18 -8.74 3.40
N GLU A 173 5.38 -8.21 3.58
CA GLU A 173 6.02 -7.35 2.59
C GLU A 173 6.40 -8.16 1.34
N ILE A 174 6.21 -7.55 0.16
CA ILE A 174 6.68 -8.08 -1.12
C ILE A 174 8.15 -7.70 -1.33
N ASN A 175 9.00 -8.63 -1.75
CA ASN A 175 10.42 -8.35 -1.95
C ASN A 175 10.67 -7.64 -3.29
N MET A 176 11.73 -6.83 -3.41
CA MET A 176 12.05 -6.10 -4.67
C MET A 176 12.29 -7.05 -5.86
N GLU A 177 12.69 -8.28 -5.55
CA GLU A 177 12.90 -9.38 -6.48
C GLU A 177 11.58 -9.81 -7.16
N VAL A 178 10.43 -9.63 -6.51
CA VAL A 178 9.12 -10.05 -7.04
C VAL A 178 8.74 -9.26 -8.28
N PHE A 179 9.14 -8.00 -8.39
CA PHE A 179 8.88 -7.18 -9.58
C PHE A 179 9.62 -7.69 -10.82
N THR A 180 10.58 -8.62 -10.70
CA THR A 180 11.16 -9.31 -11.88
C THR A 180 10.12 -10.10 -12.68
N ILE A 181 8.99 -10.49 -12.06
CA ILE A 181 7.83 -11.08 -12.74
C ILE A 181 7.37 -10.23 -13.92
N LEU A 182 7.44 -8.89 -13.84
CA LEU A 182 7.01 -7.95 -14.90
C LEU A 182 7.69 -8.20 -16.26
N ASN A 183 8.89 -8.79 -16.26
CA ASN A 183 9.63 -9.16 -17.48
C ASN A 183 9.13 -10.47 -18.13
N THR A 184 8.04 -11.05 -17.62
CA THR A 184 7.49 -12.32 -18.08
C THR A 184 6.29 -12.05 -18.99
N GLY A 185 6.43 -12.42 -20.27
CA GLY A 185 5.33 -12.42 -21.22
C GLY A 185 4.35 -13.57 -20.98
N MET A 186 3.62 -13.93 -22.02
CA MET A 186 2.75 -15.11 -22.03
C MET A 186 3.57 -16.40 -21.84
N ILE A 187 3.08 -17.29 -20.96
CA ILE A 187 3.60 -18.65 -20.78
C ILE A 187 2.50 -19.64 -21.19
N THR A 188 2.87 -20.58 -22.05
CA THR A 188 2.03 -21.70 -22.48
C THR A 188 2.18 -22.87 -21.51
N ILE A 189 1.12 -23.21 -20.77
CA ILE A 189 1.10 -24.32 -19.81
C ILE A 189 0.44 -25.53 -20.46
N ALA A 190 1.09 -26.69 -20.40
CA ALA A 190 0.50 -27.97 -20.80
C ALA A 190 -0.14 -28.65 -19.58
N ASP A 191 -1.47 -28.75 -19.58
CA ASP A 191 -2.21 -29.49 -18.56
C ASP A 191 -2.15 -30.99 -18.88
N LEU A 192 -1.43 -31.75 -18.04
CA LEU A 192 -1.29 -33.20 -18.13
C LEU A 192 -2.46 -33.91 -17.44
N ASP A 193 -2.96 -35.00 -18.04
CA ASP A 193 -3.96 -35.86 -17.41
C ASP A 193 -3.34 -36.97 -16.54
N THR A 194 -4.19 -37.83 -15.98
CA THR A 194 -3.80 -38.95 -15.10
C THR A 194 -2.89 -39.97 -15.78
N GLU A 195 -2.86 -40.01 -17.12
CA GLU A 195 -2.01 -40.89 -17.93
C GLU A 195 -0.77 -40.14 -18.48
N GLN A 196 -0.54 -38.90 -18.03
CA GLN A 196 0.52 -37.98 -18.49
C GLN A 196 0.37 -37.51 -19.95
N ASN A 197 -0.82 -37.60 -20.54
CA ASN A 197 -1.07 -37.01 -21.86
C ASN A 197 -1.35 -35.50 -21.73
N THR A 198 -0.78 -34.70 -22.63
CA THR A 198 -1.13 -33.26 -22.75
C THR A 198 -2.56 -33.12 -23.26
N LYS A 199 -3.46 -32.63 -22.40
CA LYS A 199 -4.91 -32.62 -22.64
C LYS A 199 -5.48 -31.25 -22.94
N ALA A 200 -4.89 -30.20 -22.38
CA ALA A 200 -5.23 -28.82 -22.67
C ALA A 200 -3.97 -27.95 -22.64
N THR A 201 -4.04 -26.82 -23.33
CA THR A 201 -2.98 -25.82 -23.36
C THR A 201 -3.55 -24.50 -22.85
N THR A 202 -3.11 -24.09 -21.67
CA THR A 202 -3.59 -22.88 -20.99
C THR A 202 -2.56 -21.77 -21.12
N GLU A 203 -2.92 -20.66 -21.76
CA GLU A 203 -2.09 -19.45 -21.80
C GLU A 203 -2.20 -18.67 -20.49
N LEU A 204 -1.07 -18.41 -19.83
CA LEU A 204 -1.01 -17.67 -18.58
C LEU A 204 -0.06 -16.48 -18.69
N SER A 205 -0.55 -15.30 -18.32
CA SER A 205 0.19 -14.04 -18.32
C SER A 205 -0.25 -13.15 -17.16
N ILE A 206 0.44 -12.04 -16.95
CA ILE A 206 -0.01 -10.96 -16.05
C ILE A 206 -1.22 -10.29 -16.71
N GLN A 207 -2.36 -10.25 -16.02
CA GLN A 207 -3.55 -9.49 -16.44
C GLN A 207 -3.62 -8.16 -15.66
N PRO A 208 -4.43 -7.17 -16.09
CA PRO A 208 -4.44 -5.84 -15.49
C PRO A 208 -4.53 -5.78 -13.95
N PRO A 209 -5.34 -6.61 -13.24
CA PRO A 209 -5.38 -6.60 -11.77
C PRO A 209 -4.06 -7.02 -11.11
N GLN A 210 -3.30 -7.93 -11.73
CA GLN A 210 -1.98 -8.33 -11.20
C GLN A 210 -0.90 -7.29 -11.52
N LEU A 211 -1.01 -6.60 -12.66
CA LEU A 211 -0.14 -5.49 -13.00
C LEU A 211 -0.37 -4.32 -12.02
N GLU A 212 -1.62 -3.94 -11.78
CA GLU A 212 -2.01 -2.91 -10.80
C GLU A 212 -1.46 -3.21 -9.40
N PHE A 213 -1.69 -4.43 -8.89
CA PHE A 213 -1.15 -4.89 -7.60
C PHE A 213 0.38 -4.74 -7.49
N LEU A 214 1.13 -5.09 -8.55
CA LEU A 214 2.59 -4.95 -8.56
C LEU A 214 3.02 -3.48 -8.66
N LEU A 215 2.36 -2.67 -9.49
CA LEU A 215 2.71 -1.27 -9.69
C LEU A 215 2.40 -0.41 -8.45
N GLU A 216 1.31 -0.67 -7.74
CA GLU A 216 0.96 0.04 -6.51
C GLU A 216 2.02 -0.17 -5.42
N ASP A 217 2.42 -1.43 -5.14
CA ASP A 217 3.43 -1.70 -4.13
C ASP A 217 4.83 -1.21 -4.51
N LEU A 218 5.18 -1.32 -5.81
CA LEU A 218 6.41 -0.74 -6.34
C LEU A 218 6.43 0.79 -6.16
N ALA A 219 5.35 1.49 -6.49
CA ALA A 219 5.22 2.93 -6.32
C ALA A 219 5.37 3.34 -4.83
N CYS A 220 4.73 2.62 -3.91
CA CYS A 220 4.93 2.81 -2.47
C CYS A 220 6.39 2.63 -2.04
N LYS A 221 7.06 1.57 -2.50
CA LYS A 221 8.46 1.26 -2.15
C LYS A 221 9.45 2.28 -2.70
N LEU A 222 9.27 2.73 -3.95
CA LEU A 222 10.12 3.77 -4.55
C LEU A 222 9.91 5.12 -3.86
N SER A 223 8.66 5.46 -3.52
CA SER A 223 8.34 6.69 -2.77
C SER A 223 9.00 6.70 -1.39
N HIS A 224 8.92 5.58 -0.66
CA HIS A 224 9.57 5.43 0.64
C HIS A 224 11.10 5.43 0.55
N SER A 225 11.68 4.60 -0.31
CA SER A 225 13.14 4.37 -0.39
C SER A 225 13.91 5.50 -1.09
N LEU A 226 13.30 6.21 -2.05
CA LEU A 226 13.99 7.23 -2.86
C LEU A 226 13.55 8.67 -2.55
N ILE A 227 12.26 8.91 -2.27
CA ILE A 227 11.74 10.28 -2.02
C ILE A 227 11.80 10.61 -0.54
N ALA A 228 11.18 9.78 0.31
CA ALA A 228 11.16 10.04 1.76
C ALA A 228 12.54 9.92 2.41
N SER A 229 13.46 9.13 1.86
CA SER A 229 14.86 9.07 2.29
C SER A 229 15.64 10.37 2.00
N ALA A 230 15.42 10.99 0.84
CA ALA A 230 16.08 12.25 0.45
C ALA A 230 15.65 13.42 1.35
N SER A 231 14.40 13.42 1.82
CA SER A 231 13.88 14.42 2.77
C SER A 231 14.35 14.21 4.21
N LYS A 232 14.76 13.00 4.61
CA LYS A 232 15.19 12.65 5.97
C LYS A 232 16.62 13.14 6.31
N LYS A 233 16.88 14.45 6.17
CA LYS A 233 18.06 15.10 6.77
C LYS A 233 17.96 14.98 8.30
N LYS A 234 18.99 14.37 8.92
CA LYS A 234 18.94 13.81 10.28
C LYS A 234 18.64 14.84 11.39
N THR A 235 17.41 14.87 11.89
CA THR A 235 17.07 15.44 13.20
C THR A 235 17.50 14.47 14.32
N PHE A 236 18.63 14.74 14.95
CA PHE A 236 19.31 13.81 15.88
C PHE A 236 18.68 13.71 17.29
N LEU A 237 17.38 14.02 17.43
CA LEU A 237 16.68 14.07 18.71
C LEU A 237 15.55 13.04 18.75
N LYS A 238 15.68 12.06 19.65
CA LYS A 238 14.84 10.85 19.85
C LYS A 238 13.37 10.99 19.40
N GLN A 239 13.11 10.84 18.10
CA GLN A 239 11.76 10.69 17.59
C GLN A 239 11.30 9.25 17.91
N LYS A 240 10.10 9.13 18.51
CA LYS A 240 9.45 7.83 18.71
C LYS A 240 9.38 7.15 17.35
N THR A 241 9.81 5.90 17.23
CA THR A 241 9.88 5.23 15.94
C THR A 241 8.48 4.95 15.41
N ASP A 242 7.99 5.84 14.55
CA ASP A 242 7.10 5.49 13.45
C ASP A 242 7.85 4.46 12.59
N LYS A 243 7.74 3.18 12.99
CA LYS A 243 8.27 2.06 12.23
C LYS A 243 7.66 2.14 10.82
N ASN A 244 8.48 1.96 9.79
CA ASN A 244 7.98 1.95 8.42
C ASN A 244 7.27 0.58 8.20
N ILE A 245 6.04 0.43 8.70
CA ILE A 245 5.34 -0.86 8.73
C ILE A 245 5.07 -1.33 7.29
N GLY A 246 5.50 -2.57 6.99
CA GLY A 246 5.46 -3.12 5.63
C GLY A 246 6.59 -2.62 4.71
N PHE A 247 7.66 -2.06 5.31
CA PHE A 247 8.89 -1.65 4.63
C PHE A 247 10.19 -2.17 5.31
N SER A 248 10.08 -3.13 6.25
CA SER A 248 11.22 -3.75 6.96
C SER A 248 12.22 -4.46 6.04
N HIS A 249 11.80 -4.93 4.85
CA HIS A 249 12.69 -5.55 3.87
C HIS A 249 13.31 -4.52 2.92
N ILE A 250 12.54 -3.51 2.44
CA ILE A 250 13.11 -2.44 1.60
C ILE A 250 14.12 -1.56 2.38
N ASP A 251 13.93 -1.38 3.69
CA ASP A 251 14.88 -0.64 4.56
C ASP A 251 16.23 -1.36 4.77
N GLN A 252 16.35 -2.64 4.37
CA GLN A 252 17.63 -3.37 4.36
C GLN A 252 18.47 -3.07 3.11
N LEU A 253 17.88 -2.46 2.07
CA LEU A 253 18.55 -2.09 0.83
C LEU A 253 18.91 -0.60 0.82
N THR A 254 20.09 -0.26 0.30
CA THR A 254 20.42 1.17 0.11
C THR A 254 19.56 1.77 -1.02
N PRO A 255 19.25 3.09 -0.98
CA PRO A 255 18.55 3.76 -2.08
C PRO A 255 19.22 3.56 -3.46
N LYS A 256 20.55 3.39 -3.48
CA LYS A 256 21.31 3.07 -4.71
C LYS A 256 20.96 1.68 -5.25
N GLU A 257 20.85 0.67 -4.39
CA GLU A 257 20.47 -0.68 -4.80
C GLU A 257 19.00 -0.76 -5.23
N VAL A 258 18.11 -0.06 -4.53
CA VAL A 258 16.69 0.05 -4.91
C VAL A 258 16.54 0.74 -6.26
N ALA A 259 17.21 1.87 -6.49
CA ALA A 259 17.25 2.53 -7.81
C ALA A 259 17.86 1.63 -8.89
N THR A 260 18.93 0.89 -8.58
CA THR A 260 19.57 -0.05 -9.53
C THR A 260 18.66 -1.23 -9.88
N LYS A 261 17.84 -1.72 -8.94
CA LYS A 261 16.81 -2.73 -9.20
C LYS A 261 15.67 -2.13 -10.03
N ALA A 262 15.19 -0.93 -9.70
CA ALA A 262 14.12 -0.23 -10.41
C ALA A 262 14.47 0.07 -11.88
N VAL A 263 15.69 0.55 -12.17
CA VAL A 263 16.16 0.81 -13.54
C VAL A 263 16.13 -0.44 -14.42
N LYS A 264 16.39 -1.63 -13.84
CA LYS A 264 16.30 -2.91 -14.58
C LYS A 264 14.87 -3.33 -14.93
N LEU A 265 13.85 -2.71 -14.32
CA LEU A 265 12.44 -2.98 -14.62
C LEU A 265 11.89 -2.05 -15.72
N LEU A 266 12.58 -0.95 -16.03
CA LEU A 266 12.10 0.06 -17.00
C LEU A 266 11.72 -0.54 -18.37
N PRO A 267 12.47 -1.49 -18.98
CA PRO A 267 12.07 -2.07 -20.27
C PRO A 267 10.71 -2.79 -20.21
N ALA A 268 10.44 -3.53 -19.13
CA ALA A 268 9.15 -4.16 -18.92
C ALA A 268 8.04 -3.13 -18.65
N LEU A 269 8.32 -2.11 -17.82
CA LEU A 269 7.36 -1.04 -17.53
C LEU A 269 6.96 -0.25 -18.79
N CYS A 270 7.92 0.05 -19.67
CA CYS A 270 7.65 0.64 -20.98
C CYS A 270 6.82 -0.31 -21.85
N SER A 271 7.16 -1.60 -21.93
CA SER A 271 6.42 -2.57 -22.75
C SER A 271 4.96 -2.74 -22.29
N HIS A 272 4.69 -2.76 -20.98
CA HIS A 272 3.31 -2.80 -20.45
C HIS A 272 2.54 -1.50 -20.75
N LEU A 273 3.20 -0.34 -20.68
CA LEU A 273 2.61 0.96 -21.03
C LEU A 273 2.31 1.08 -22.53
N GLU A 274 3.23 0.60 -23.39
CA GLU A 274 3.06 0.53 -24.84
C GLU A 274 1.91 -0.41 -25.23
N ALA A 275 1.81 -1.58 -24.59
CA ALA A 275 0.71 -2.52 -24.80
C ALA A 275 -0.65 -1.91 -24.38
N ALA A 276 -0.73 -1.26 -23.21
CA ALA A 276 -1.93 -0.57 -22.77
C ALA A 276 -2.31 0.59 -23.69
N SER A 277 -1.33 1.38 -24.16
CA SER A 277 -1.55 2.48 -25.10
C SER A 277 -2.06 1.97 -26.46
N GLY A 278 -1.46 0.88 -26.98
CA GLY A 278 -1.89 0.24 -28.23
C GLY A 278 -3.30 -0.34 -28.14
N PHE A 279 -3.68 -0.93 -27.01
CA PHE A 279 -5.03 -1.40 -26.74
C PHE A 279 -6.06 -0.27 -26.85
N PHE A 280 -5.87 0.84 -26.12
CA PHE A 280 -6.80 1.98 -26.17
C PHE A 280 -6.83 2.66 -27.55
N GLN A 281 -5.71 2.68 -28.29
CA GLN A 281 -5.69 3.17 -29.67
C GLN A 281 -6.52 2.29 -30.61
N ALA A 282 -6.39 0.96 -30.53
CA ALA A 282 -7.19 0.03 -31.33
C ALA A 282 -8.69 0.14 -31.02
N ASP A 283 -9.07 0.17 -29.73
CA ASP A 283 -10.47 0.37 -29.32
C ASP A 283 -11.03 1.71 -29.79
N SER A 284 -10.22 2.79 -29.76
CA SER A 284 -10.66 4.10 -30.25
C SER A 284 -10.90 4.14 -31.76
N LEU A 285 -10.23 3.30 -32.54
CA LEU A 285 -10.49 3.15 -33.98
C LEU A 285 -11.79 2.35 -34.22
N ASN A 286 -11.98 1.24 -33.49
CA ASN A 286 -13.18 0.39 -33.57
C ASN A 286 -14.49 1.07 -33.14
N ILE A 287 -14.44 2.31 -32.62
CA ILE A 287 -15.60 3.13 -32.25
C ILE A 287 -16.04 4.09 -33.39
N ASN A 288 -15.28 4.16 -34.48
CA ASN A 288 -15.52 5.06 -35.62
C ASN A 288 -15.94 4.35 -36.93
N ASP A 289 -16.16 3.03 -36.90
CA ASP A 289 -16.75 2.20 -37.97
C ASP A 289 -18.14 1.67 -37.57
#